data_AF-A0A537PLG8-F1
#
_entry.id   AF-A0A537PLG8-F1
#
_cell.length_a   1.000
_cell.length_b   1.000
_cell.length_c   1.000
_cell.angle_alpha   90.00
_cell.angle_beta   90.00
_cell.angle_gamma   90.00
#
_symmetry.space_group_name_H-M   'P 1'
#
loop_
_entity.id
_entity.type
_entity.pdbx_description
1 polymer ?
#
loop_
_entity_poly.entity_id
_entity_poly.type
_entity_poly.pdbx_seq_one_letter_code
_entity_poly.pdbx_strand_id
1 'polypeptide(L)'
;MMTEIEVKRARLATLERELCWLGSRHDLAMSAFKFDEARDLQQQIAKLERERAELAKTLPAVAPPPTAAPVPVMIRRWRPRRR
;
A
#
# COMPACT_ATOMS: atom_id res chain seq x y z
N MET A 1 19.73 20.59 -12.98
CA MET A 1 18.34 21.08 -12.92
C MET A 1 17.45 19.86 -12.80
N MET A 2 16.60 19.77 -11.76
CA MET A 2 15.70 18.63 -11.64
C MET A 2 14.62 18.71 -12.72
N THR A 3 14.35 17.58 -13.36
CA THR A 3 13.31 17.49 -14.39
C THR A 3 11.93 17.56 -13.73
N GLU A 4 10.90 18.03 -14.45
CA GLU A 4 9.52 18.08 -13.94
C GLU A 4 9.03 16.71 -13.43
N ILE A 5 9.58 15.62 -13.97
CA ILE A 5 9.32 14.24 -13.57
C ILE A 5 9.93 13.94 -12.20
N GLU A 6 11.15 14.39 -11.92
CA GLU A 6 11.82 14.21 -10.62
C GLU A 6 11.08 14.98 -9.51
N VAL A 7 10.59 16.19 -9.81
CA VAL A 7 9.79 16.97 -8.85
C VAL A 7 8.47 16.26 -8.52
N LYS A 8 7.79 15.71 -9.53
CA LYS A 8 6.56 14.92 -9.32
C LYS A 8 6.84 13.63 -8.54
N ARG A 9 7.96 12.96 -8.78
CA ARG A 9 8.39 11.77 -8.03
C ARG A 9 8.74 12.10 -6.58
N ALA A 10 9.41 13.23 -6.32
CA ALA A 10 9.69 13.69 -4.96
C ALA A 10 8.39 13.96 -4.19
N ARG A 11 7.40 14.58 -4.84
CA ARG A 11 6.05 14.80 -4.26
C ARG A 11 5.31 13.48 -4.00
N LEU A 12 5.46 12.49 -4.87
CA LEU A 12 4.92 11.15 -4.59
C LEU A 12 5.60 10.51 -3.37
N ALA A 13 6.92 10.61 -3.25
CA ALA A 13 7.65 10.07 -2.11
C ALA A 13 7.26 10.74 -0.78
N THR A 14 6.93 12.03 -0.78
CA THR A 14 6.40 12.70 0.42
C THR A 14 5.01 12.19 0.78
N LEU A 15 4.12 12.05 -0.21
CA LEU A 15 2.78 11.48 0.00
C LEU A 15 2.83 10.03 0.52
N GLU A 16 3.77 9.21 0.03
CA GLU A 16 3.95 7.84 0.50
C GLU A 16 4.44 7.77 1.95
N ARG A 17 5.31 8.70 2.37
CA ARG A 17 5.72 8.82 3.78
C ARG A 17 4.57 9.24 4.68
N GLU A 18 3.77 10.20 4.24
CA GLU A 18 2.59 10.64 4.99
C GLU A 18 1.56 9.52 5.14
N LEU A 19 1.31 8.75 4.07
CA LEU A 19 0.45 7.56 4.11
C LEU A 19 0.98 6.50 5.09
N CYS A 20 2.29 6.24 5.11
CA CYS A 20 2.90 5.29 6.05
C CYS A 20 2.72 5.73 7.51
N TRP A 21 2.89 7.03 7.78
CA TRP A 21 2.70 7.58 9.11
C TRP A 21 1.23 7.53 9.55
N LEU A 22 0.29 7.92 8.67
CA LEU A 22 -1.14 7.85 8.94
C LEU A 22 -1.62 6.41 9.14
N GLY A 23 -1.11 5.45 8.35
CA GLY A 23 -1.40 4.02 8.51
C GLY A 23 -0.96 3.50 9.88
N SER A 24 0.27 3.84 10.30
CA SER A 24 0.77 3.48 11.63
C SER A 24 -0.11 4.06 12.75
N ARG A 25 -0.58 5.30 12.57
CA ARG A 25 -1.47 5.97 13.54
C ARG A 25 -2.87 5.36 13.55
N HIS A 26 -3.39 4.97 12.39
CA HIS A 26 -4.66 4.26 12.26
C HIS A 26 -4.61 2.91 13.00
N ASP A 27 -3.55 2.14 12.80
CA ASP A 27 -3.38 0.84 13.45
C ASP A 27 -3.24 0.97 14.98
N LEU A 28 -2.55 2.04 15.43
CA LEU A 28 -2.48 2.38 16.84
C LEU A 28 -3.86 2.77 17.40
N ALA A 29 -4.64 3.58 16.67
CA ALA A 29 -5.99 3.97 17.07
C ALA A 29 -6.94 2.75 17.13
N MET A 30 -6.86 1.85 16.15
CA MET A 30 -7.58 0.57 16.13
C MET A 30 -7.20 -0.29 17.35
N SER A 31 -5.91 -0.41 17.64
CA SER A 31 -5.41 -1.18 18.80
C SER A 31 -5.80 -0.56 20.14
N ALA A 32 -5.95 0.77 20.19
CA ALA A 32 -6.42 1.51 21.35
C ALA A 32 -7.97 1.59 21.44
N PHE A 33 -8.70 0.88 20.56
CA PHE A 33 -10.18 0.90 20.47
C PHE A 33 -10.78 2.30 20.23
N LYS A 34 -10.00 3.22 19.66
CA LYS A 34 -10.45 4.57 19.31
C LYS A 34 -11.02 4.60 17.90
N PHE A 35 -12.20 4.03 17.73
CA PHE A 35 -12.79 3.82 16.40
C PHE A 35 -13.17 5.12 15.68
N ASP A 36 -13.58 6.17 16.40
CA ASP A 36 -13.84 7.47 15.78
C ASP A 36 -12.54 8.07 15.21
N GLU A 37 -11.45 8.04 15.97
CA GLU A 37 -10.13 8.51 15.51
C GLU A 37 -9.62 7.63 14.35
N ALA A 38 -9.79 6.31 14.42
CA ALA A 38 -9.44 5.40 13.33
C ALA A 38 -10.27 5.70 12.06
N ARG A 39 -11.57 5.94 12.17
CA ARG A 39 -12.42 6.28 11.02
C ARG A 39 -11.98 7.57 10.35
N ASP A 40 -11.67 8.60 11.14
CA ASP A 40 -11.20 9.87 10.61
C ASP A 40 -9.84 9.73 9.90
N LEU A 41 -8.92 8.95 10.50
CA LEU A 41 -7.63 8.61 9.87
C LEU A 41 -7.82 7.80 8.59
N GLN A 42 -8.76 6.84 8.56
CA GLN A 42 -9.07 6.05 7.37
C GLN A 42 -9.61 6.93 6.22
N GLN A 43 -10.44 7.92 6.52
CA GLN A 43 -10.92 8.88 5.51
C GLN A 43 -9.77 9.76 4.97
N GLN A 44 -8.84 10.16 5.83
CA GLN A 44 -7.65 10.92 5.40
C GLN A 44 -6.74 10.08 4.50
N ILE A 45 -6.47 8.82 4.89
CA ILE A 45 -5.72 7.86 4.07
C ILE A 45 -6.38 7.70 2.70
N ALA A 46 -7.69 7.47 2.65
CA ALA A 46 -8.42 7.28 1.41
C ALA A 46 -8.38 8.51 0.47
N LYS A 47 -8.34 9.73 1.02
CA LYS A 47 -8.17 10.96 0.22
C LYS A 47 -6.77 11.03 -0.38
N LEU A 48 -5.73 10.82 0.43
CA LEU A 48 -4.34 10.85 -0.03
C LEU A 48 -4.02 9.72 -1.01
N GLU A 49 -4.63 8.55 -0.87
CA GLU A 49 -4.51 7.46 -1.83
C GLU A 49 -5.11 7.81 -3.20
N ARG A 50 -6.23 8.54 -3.22
CA ARG A 50 -6.82 9.05 -4.47
C ARG A 50 -5.91 10.07 -5.14
N GLU A 51 -5.38 11.03 -4.38
CA GLU A 51 -4.42 12.02 -4.87
C GLU A 51 -3.15 11.35 -5.42
N ARG A 52 -2.62 10.35 -4.71
CA ARG A 52 -1.50 9.51 -5.19
C ARG A 52 -1.86 8.80 -6.50
N ALA A 53 -3.05 8.22 -6.61
CA ALA A 53 -3.49 7.53 -7.82
C ALA A 53 -3.67 8.49 -9.01
N GLU A 54 -4.16 9.70 -8.77
CA GLU A 54 -4.27 10.75 -9.80
C GLU A 54 -2.89 11.22 -10.27
N LEU A 55 -1.97 11.50 -9.33
CA LEU A 55 -0.60 11.86 -9.67
C LEU A 55 0.13 10.73 -10.40
N ALA A 56 -0.09 9.48 -10.01
CA ALA A 56 0.46 8.31 -10.68
C ALA A 56 -0.07 8.16 -12.12
N LYS A 57 -1.35 8.48 -12.38
CA LYS A 57 -1.92 8.50 -13.74
C LYS A 57 -1.29 9.56 -14.64
N THR A 58 -0.89 10.70 -14.07
CA THR A 58 -0.23 11.79 -14.83
C THR A 58 1.26 11.55 -15.09
N LEU A 59 1.85 10.57 -14.41
CA LEU A 59 3.24 10.18 -14.62
C LEU A 59 3.30 9.07 -15.67
N PRO A 60 4.32 9.09 -16.56
CA PRO A 60 4.53 7.96 -17.46
C PRO A 60 4.73 6.70 -16.60
N ALA A 61 3.90 5.69 -16.86
CA ALA A 61 3.77 4.51 -16.01
C ALA A 61 5.15 3.91 -15.72
N VAL A 62 5.59 4.01 -14.47
CA VAL A 62 6.64 3.13 -13.98
C VAL A 62 5.94 1.79 -13.78
N ALA A 63 6.20 0.86 -14.69
CA ALA A 63 5.67 -0.50 -14.61
C ALA A 63 5.89 -1.04 -13.19
N PRO A 64 4.87 -1.64 -12.54
CA PRO A 64 5.10 -2.32 -11.28
C PRO A 64 6.18 -3.40 -11.51
N PRO A 65 7.12 -3.61 -10.58
CA PRO A 65 8.00 -4.76 -10.68
C PRO A 65 7.11 -6.02 -10.75
N PRO A 66 7.38 -6.96 -11.69
CA PRO A 66 6.54 -8.13 -11.87
C PRO A 66 6.41 -8.86 -10.54
N THR A 67 5.16 -9.03 -10.09
CA THR A 67 4.75 -9.77 -8.90
C THR A 67 5.64 -10.99 -8.72
N ALA A 68 6.45 -10.96 -7.66
CA ALA A 68 7.40 -12.00 -7.34
C ALA A 68 6.68 -13.35 -7.24
N ALA A 69 7.09 -14.27 -8.12
CA ALA A 69 7.00 -15.72 -8.11
C ALA A 69 5.71 -16.41 -7.57
N PRO A 70 5.14 -17.39 -8.30
CA PRO A 70 4.07 -18.22 -7.77
C PRO A 70 4.55 -18.97 -6.52
N VAL A 71 3.87 -18.74 -5.40
CA VAL A 71 4.10 -19.47 -4.14
C VAL A 71 3.90 -20.97 -4.42
N PRO A 72 4.88 -21.84 -4.14
CA PRO A 72 4.73 -23.27 -4.38
C PRO A 72 3.66 -23.82 -3.43
N VAL A 73 2.51 -24.22 -4.00
CA VAL A 73 1.47 -24.95 -3.28
C VAL A 73 2.02 -26.35 -2.95
N MET A 74 2.35 -26.58 -1.68
CA MET A 74 2.69 -27.92 -1.20
C MET A 74 1.45 -28.81 -1.20
N ILE A 75 1.29 -29.61 -2.26
CA ILE A 75 0.26 -30.65 -2.34
C ILE A 75 0.64 -31.78 -1.38
N ARG A 76 -0.06 -31.88 -0.25
CA ARG A 76 0.08 -32.97 0.72
C ARG A 76 -0.53 -34.25 0.12
N ARG A 77 0.31 -35.14 -0.43
CA ARG A 77 -0.12 -36.48 -0.88
C ARG A 77 -0.48 -37.35 0.34
N TRP A 78 -1.77 -37.53 0.58
CA TRP A 78 -2.27 -38.53 1.53
C TRP A 78 -2.06 -39.93 0.94
N ARG A 79 -1.24 -40.77 1.59
CA ARG A 79 -1.11 -42.20 1.25
C ARG A 79 -2.31 -42.96 1.83
N PRO A 80 -3.05 -43.74 1.04
CA PRO A 80 -4.03 -44.67 1.58
C PRO A 80 -3.30 -45.84 2.25
N ARG A 81 -3.61 -46.04 3.54
CA ARG A 81 -3.15 -47.14 4.38
C ARG A 81 -3.85 -48.42 3.87
N ARG A 82 -3.12 -49.30 3.18
CA ARG A 82 -3.63 -50.62 2.78
C ARG A 82 -3.90 -51.45 4.03
N ARG A 83 -5.13 -51.97 4.15
CA ARG A 83 -5.42 -53.15 4.98
C ARG A 83 -5.05 -54.40 4.18
#